data_AF-A0A4U8SMM9-F1
#
_entry.id   AF-A0A4U8SMM9-F1
#
_cell.length_a   1.000
_cell.length_b   1.000
_cell.length_c   1.000
_cell.angle_alpha   90.00
_cell.angle_beta   90.00
_cell.angle_gamma   90.00
#
_symmetry.space_group_name_H-M   'P 1'
#
loop_
_entity.id
_entity.type
_entity.pdbx_description
1 polymer ?
#
loop_
_entity_poly.entity_id
_entity_poly.type
_entity_poly.pdbx_seq_one_letter_code
_entity_poly.pdbx_strand_id
1 'polypeptide(L)'
;MKKFLHILLFSSVALLFNGCISGWGWLVPYNLQPSYHQFKKMCKLNELPNNEEKYNKILGYFDLSLDTLDYDKLDYNMKHPVSIHPIDKVFLTKPNEVMVAELSKNRYYIKAIFSSKDSHNFSYRNIIKAELFGHWNTRRYFLDGNEGSGFYWSEEELWCNDLKIRYNKGIKNAK
;
A
#
# COMPACT_ATOMS: atom_id res chain seq x y z
N MET A 1 -11.27 45.05 -25.14
CA MET A 1 -12.04 44.18 -24.22
C MET A 1 -11.98 42.69 -24.59
N LYS A 2 -12.02 42.28 -25.88
CA LYS A 2 -11.95 40.85 -26.27
C LYS A 2 -10.69 40.11 -25.79
N LYS A 3 -9.51 40.76 -25.78
CA LYS A 3 -8.24 40.14 -25.33
C LYS A 3 -8.21 39.80 -23.83
N PHE A 4 -8.85 40.62 -22.99
CA PHE A 4 -8.92 40.37 -21.54
C PHE A 4 -9.90 39.24 -21.19
N LEU A 5 -10.99 39.11 -21.96
CA LEU A 5 -11.96 38.03 -21.79
C LEU A 5 -11.33 36.66 -22.08
N HIS A 6 -10.47 36.56 -23.09
CA HIS A 6 -9.72 35.34 -23.38
C HIS A 6 -8.75 34.94 -22.26
N ILE A 7 -8.05 35.91 -21.64
CA ILE A 7 -7.12 35.63 -20.52
C ILE A 7 -7.89 35.14 -19.28
N LEU A 8 -9.05 35.73 -18.98
CA LEU A 8 -9.91 35.28 -17.87
C LEU A 8 -10.48 33.87 -18.12
N LEU A 9 -10.86 33.56 -19.36
CA LEU A 9 -11.31 32.22 -19.76
C LEU A 9 -10.22 31.16 -19.67
N PHE A 10 -8.97 31.47 -20.03
CA PHE A 10 -7.86 30.52 -19.87
C PHE A 10 -7.46 30.31 -18.39
N SER A 11 -7.53 31.36 -17.57
CA SER A 11 -7.29 31.29 -16.13
C SER A 11 -8.34 30.43 -15.41
N SER A 12 -9.62 30.61 -15.73
CA SER A 12 -10.70 29.83 -15.10
C SER A 12 -10.65 28.35 -15.50
N VAL A 13 -10.33 28.05 -16.77
CA VAL A 13 -10.11 26.67 -17.24
C VAL A 13 -8.92 26.03 -16.49
N ALA A 14 -7.78 26.72 -16.37
CA ALA A 14 -6.62 26.19 -15.65
C ALA A 14 -6.88 25.94 -14.15
N LEU A 15 -7.72 26.77 -13.51
CA LEU A 15 -8.12 26.61 -12.10
C LEU A 15 -9.17 25.52 -11.90
N LEU A 16 -10.09 25.33 -12.85
CA LEU A 16 -11.12 24.28 -12.78
C LEU A 16 -10.54 22.88 -13.02
N PHE A 17 -9.57 22.75 -13.94
CA PHE A 17 -8.93 21.45 -14.21
C PHE A 17 -7.89 21.05 -13.15
N ASN A 18 -7.22 22.01 -12.49
CA ASN A 18 -6.24 21.71 -11.43
C ASN A 18 -6.79 21.79 -10.00
N GLY A 19 -7.89 22.51 -9.77
CA GLY A 19 -8.44 22.74 -8.43
C GLY A 19 -9.59 21.81 -8.07
N CYS A 20 -10.47 21.49 -9.03
CA CYS A 20 -11.73 20.77 -8.74
C CYS A 20 -11.65 19.26 -8.97
N ILE A 21 -10.73 18.79 -9.82
CA ILE A 21 -10.68 17.37 -10.24
C ILE A 21 -9.51 16.62 -9.58
N SER A 22 -8.37 17.28 -9.38
CA SER A 22 -7.13 16.62 -8.94
C SER A 22 -6.75 16.89 -7.47
N GLY A 23 -7.48 17.75 -6.77
CA GLY A 23 -7.20 18.13 -5.38
C GLY A 23 -5.78 18.69 -5.18
N TRP A 24 -5.48 19.15 -3.97
CA TRP A 24 -4.15 19.67 -3.62
C TRP A 24 -3.01 18.62 -3.74
N GLY A 25 -3.34 17.35 -4.01
CA GLY A 25 -2.39 16.23 -4.06
C GLY A 25 -1.38 16.31 -5.21
N TRP A 26 -1.74 16.93 -6.33
CA TRP A 26 -0.83 17.13 -7.47
C TRP A 26 0.30 18.12 -7.14
N LEU A 27 -0.03 19.22 -6.44
CA LEU A 27 0.89 20.32 -6.15
C LEU A 27 1.84 20.04 -4.99
N VAL A 28 1.45 19.16 -4.05
CA VAL A 28 2.26 18.87 -2.86
C VAL A 28 3.15 17.64 -3.11
N PRO A 29 4.48 17.78 -3.12
CA PRO A 29 5.40 16.64 -3.19
C PRO A 29 5.13 15.61 -2.10
N TYR A 30 5.26 14.32 -2.43
CA TYR A 30 5.00 13.23 -1.47
C TYR A 30 5.80 13.38 -0.17
N ASN A 31 7.06 13.81 -0.25
CA ASN A 31 7.92 14.02 0.91
C ASN A 31 7.44 15.13 1.87
N LEU A 32 6.45 15.95 1.51
CA LEU A 32 5.85 16.92 2.42
C LEU A 32 4.58 16.40 3.08
N GLN A 33 4.11 15.20 2.70
CA GLN A 33 2.88 14.62 3.22
C GLN A 33 3.19 13.66 4.39
N PRO A 34 2.67 13.90 5.61
CA PRO A 34 2.96 13.06 6.77
C PRO A 34 2.54 11.60 6.60
N SER A 35 1.40 11.36 5.96
CA SER A 35 0.88 10.01 5.70
C SER A 35 1.80 9.20 4.77
N TYR A 36 2.44 9.86 3.81
CA TYR A 36 3.43 9.24 2.94
C TYR A 36 4.67 8.79 3.74
N HIS A 37 5.17 9.62 4.66
CA HIS A 37 6.31 9.22 5.51
C HIS A 37 5.97 8.05 6.43
N GLN A 38 4.77 8.02 7.01
CA GLN A 38 4.31 6.89 7.81
C GLN A 38 4.27 5.60 6.98
N PHE A 39 3.59 5.64 5.82
CA PHE A 39 3.53 4.52 4.89
C PHE A 39 4.93 4.05 4.44
N LYS A 40 5.78 5.00 4.05
CA LYS A 40 7.15 4.76 3.60
C LYS A 40 8.00 4.09 4.68
N LYS A 41 7.87 4.52 5.96
CA LYS A 41 8.57 3.90 7.10
C LYS A 41 8.14 2.46 7.31
N MET A 42 6.84 2.16 7.18
CA MET A 42 6.32 0.80 7.26
C MET A 42 6.91 -0.07 6.13
N CYS A 43 6.79 0.34 4.86
CA CYS A 43 7.29 -0.44 3.73
C CYS A 43 8.80 -0.71 3.79
N LYS A 44 9.61 0.20 4.37
CA LYS A 44 11.06 -0.02 4.56
C LYS A 44 11.39 -1.23 5.44
N LEU A 45 10.48 -1.67 6.32
CA LEU A 45 10.71 -2.86 7.13
C LEU A 45 10.87 -4.13 6.28
N ASN A 46 10.32 -4.14 5.05
CA ASN A 46 10.48 -5.27 4.13
C ASN A 46 11.95 -5.52 3.74
N GLU A 47 12.81 -4.51 3.84
CA GLU A 47 14.23 -4.58 3.51
C GLU A 47 15.07 -5.20 4.65
N LEU A 48 14.51 -5.31 5.85
CA LEU A 48 15.18 -5.95 6.99
C LEU A 48 15.30 -7.47 6.78
N PRO A 49 16.33 -8.12 7.34
CA PRO A 49 16.45 -9.57 7.35
C PRO A 49 15.26 -10.21 8.08
N ASN A 50 14.84 -11.40 7.64
CA ASN A 50 13.74 -12.14 8.27
C ASN A 50 14.18 -12.74 9.60
N ASN A 51 14.04 -11.96 10.66
CA ASN A 51 14.35 -12.32 12.03
C ASN A 51 13.28 -11.78 12.99
N GLU A 52 13.37 -12.18 14.26
CA GLU A 52 12.46 -11.78 15.33
C GLU A 52 12.32 -10.25 15.45
N GLU A 53 13.44 -9.51 15.32
CA GLU A 53 13.45 -8.05 15.36
C GLU A 53 12.58 -7.44 14.26
N LYS A 54 12.70 -7.91 13.01
CA LYS A 54 11.84 -7.47 11.91
C LYS A 54 10.37 -7.79 12.20
N TYR A 55 10.09 -8.99 12.68
CA TYR A 55 8.71 -9.44 12.93
C TYR A 55 8.04 -8.58 13.98
N ASN A 56 8.70 -8.36 15.13
CA ASN A 56 8.18 -7.47 16.17
C ASN A 56 8.08 -6.01 15.71
N LYS A 57 9.02 -5.50 14.89
CA LYS A 57 8.89 -4.16 14.29
C LYS A 57 7.68 -4.04 13.39
N ILE A 58 7.39 -5.06 12.58
CA ILE A 58 6.19 -5.08 11.72
C ILE A 58 4.93 -5.09 12.59
N LEU A 59 4.85 -6.02 13.55
CA LEU A 59 3.70 -6.19 14.43
C LEU A 59 3.44 -4.97 15.32
N GLY A 60 4.49 -4.26 15.75
CA GLY A 60 4.36 -3.05 16.55
C GLY A 60 3.60 -1.91 15.87
N TYR A 61 3.50 -1.89 14.54
CA TYR A 61 2.64 -0.92 13.84
C TYR A 61 1.14 -1.23 13.96
N PHE A 62 0.79 -2.41 14.46
CA PHE A 62 -0.58 -2.90 14.66
C PHE A 62 -0.88 -3.13 16.15
N ASP A 63 -0.03 -2.61 17.04
CA ASP A 63 -0.12 -2.82 18.49
C ASP A 63 -0.07 -4.31 18.89
N LEU A 64 0.73 -5.09 18.16
CA LEU A 64 0.97 -6.53 18.38
C LEU A 64 2.46 -6.81 18.61
N SER A 65 2.75 -7.96 19.21
CA SER A 65 4.05 -8.61 19.22
C SER A 65 3.89 -10.09 18.92
N LEU A 66 5.01 -10.81 18.71
CA LEU A 66 4.97 -12.26 18.53
C LEU A 66 4.29 -12.98 19.71
N ASP A 67 4.50 -12.50 20.93
CA ASP A 67 3.92 -13.09 22.15
C ASP A 67 2.42 -12.86 22.29
N THR A 68 1.87 -11.83 21.63
CA THR A 68 0.43 -11.52 21.68
C THR A 68 -0.36 -12.13 20.52
N LEU A 69 0.29 -12.84 19.60
CA LEU A 69 -0.41 -13.45 18.47
C LEU A 69 -1.24 -14.66 18.89
N ASP A 70 -2.46 -14.73 18.36
CA ASP A 70 -3.32 -15.91 18.45
C ASP A 70 -2.89 -16.92 17.37
N TYR A 71 -1.90 -17.75 17.69
CA TYR A 71 -1.35 -18.74 16.76
C TYR A 71 -2.37 -19.78 16.32
N ASP A 72 -3.31 -20.18 17.19
CA ASP A 72 -4.34 -21.17 16.88
C ASP A 72 -5.28 -20.64 15.79
N LYS A 73 -5.69 -19.37 15.92
CA LYS A 73 -6.48 -18.69 14.89
C LYS A 73 -5.71 -18.49 13.59
N LEU A 74 -4.42 -18.13 13.66
CA LEU A 74 -3.59 -17.94 12.47
C LEU A 74 -3.35 -19.26 11.74
N ASP A 75 -3.11 -20.35 12.46
CA ASP A 75 -2.97 -21.70 11.90
C ASP A 75 -4.28 -22.15 11.23
N TYR A 76 -5.43 -21.92 11.89
CA TYR A 76 -6.74 -22.20 11.31
C TYR A 76 -6.95 -21.44 10.00
N ASN A 77 -6.65 -20.12 9.98
CA ASN A 77 -6.80 -19.27 8.79
C ASN A 77 -5.85 -19.67 7.66
N MET A 78 -4.64 -20.13 7.99
CA MET A 78 -3.69 -20.62 7.00
C MET A 78 -4.21 -21.91 6.34
N LYS A 79 -4.81 -22.82 7.12
CA LYS A 79 -5.39 -24.08 6.64
C LYS A 79 -6.73 -23.90 5.91
N HIS A 80 -7.48 -22.86 6.24
CA HIS A 80 -8.78 -22.55 5.67
C HIS A 80 -8.77 -21.15 5.03
N PRO A 81 -8.00 -20.95 3.95
CA PRO A 81 -7.95 -19.67 3.29
C PRO A 81 -9.35 -19.31 2.77
N VAL A 82 -9.88 -18.18 3.24
CA VAL A 82 -11.19 -17.71 2.79
C VAL A 82 -11.06 -17.21 1.34
N SER A 83 -11.64 -17.96 0.39
CA SER A 83 -11.80 -17.53 -1.00
C SER A 83 -13.19 -16.91 -1.18
N ILE A 84 -13.28 -15.58 -1.27
CA ILE A 84 -14.50 -14.91 -1.72
C ILE A 84 -14.13 -14.08 -2.94
N HIS A 85 -14.52 -14.53 -4.14
CA HIS A 85 -14.50 -13.73 -5.36
C HIS A 85 -15.84 -13.89 -6.09
N PRO A 86 -16.42 -12.79 -6.59
CA PRO A 86 -16.37 -12.61 -8.04
C PRO A 86 -15.76 -11.27 -8.51
N ILE A 87 -15.68 -10.25 -7.65
CA ILE A 87 -15.20 -8.89 -8.01
C ILE A 87 -14.27 -8.30 -6.92
N ASP A 88 -14.28 -8.84 -5.70
CA ASP A 88 -13.56 -8.27 -4.56
C ASP A 88 -12.16 -8.84 -4.36
N LYS A 89 -11.14 -7.97 -4.42
CA LYS A 89 -9.78 -8.08 -3.83
C LYS A 89 -9.50 -9.40 -3.07
N VAL A 90 -9.27 -10.51 -3.80
CA VAL A 90 -8.90 -11.78 -3.17
C VAL A 90 -7.46 -11.76 -2.72
N PHE A 91 -7.24 -12.21 -1.48
CA PHE A 91 -5.93 -12.63 -1.01
C PHE A 91 -5.87 -14.15 -1.07
N LEU A 92 -5.28 -14.69 -2.14
CA LEU A 92 -4.78 -16.06 -2.13
C LEU A 92 -3.58 -16.06 -1.18
N THR A 93 -3.81 -16.33 0.10
CA THR A 93 -2.71 -16.81 0.93
C THR A 93 -2.25 -18.12 0.32
N LYS A 94 -0.98 -18.17 -0.10
CA LYS A 94 -0.34 -19.44 -0.44
C LYS A 94 -0.54 -20.41 0.74
N PRO A 95 -0.47 -21.74 0.52
CA PRO A 95 -0.71 -22.72 1.59
C PRO A 95 0.17 -22.51 2.84
N ASN A 96 1.26 -21.74 2.72
CA ASN A 96 2.17 -21.42 3.82
C ASN A 96 2.17 -19.93 4.21
N GLU A 97 1.21 -19.12 3.79
CA GLU A 97 1.12 -17.69 4.11
C GLU A 97 -0.16 -17.41 4.92
N VAL A 98 -0.10 -16.45 5.84
CA VAL A 98 -1.26 -16.01 6.62
C VAL A 98 -1.23 -14.51 6.83
N MET A 99 -2.39 -13.85 6.72
CA MET A 99 -2.53 -12.46 7.12
C MET A 99 -2.61 -12.38 8.64
N VAL A 100 -1.63 -11.70 9.23
CA VAL A 100 -1.53 -11.57 10.69
C VAL A 100 -2.23 -10.33 11.19
N ALA A 101 -2.15 -9.24 10.44
CA ALA A 101 -2.76 -7.97 10.80
C ALA A 101 -3.04 -7.12 9.56
N GLU A 102 -3.98 -6.19 9.69
CA GLU A 102 -4.24 -5.16 8.70
C GLU A 102 -4.50 -3.80 9.39
N LEU A 103 -4.19 -2.73 8.66
CA LEU A 103 -4.33 -1.35 9.08
C LEU A 103 -4.81 -0.53 7.90
N SER A 104 -6.01 0.01 8.03
CA SER A 104 -6.60 0.92 7.06
C SER A 104 -6.65 2.33 7.63
N LYS A 105 -6.06 3.29 6.91
CA LYS A 105 -6.18 4.73 7.18
C LYS A 105 -6.68 5.42 5.92
N ASN A 106 -7.14 6.67 6.05
CA ASN A 106 -7.68 7.48 4.95
C ASN A 106 -6.75 7.59 3.70
N ARG A 107 -5.44 7.42 3.89
CA ARG A 107 -4.43 7.58 2.83
C ARG A 107 -3.65 6.31 2.51
N TYR A 108 -3.81 5.24 3.28
CA TYR A 108 -3.12 3.99 2.97
C TYR A 108 -3.81 2.80 3.61
N TYR A 109 -3.66 1.66 2.95
CA TYR A 109 -3.99 0.36 3.47
C TYR A 109 -2.71 -0.47 3.51
N ILE A 110 -2.41 -1.07 4.67
CA ILE A 110 -1.26 -1.94 4.88
C ILE A 110 -1.76 -3.21 5.55
N LYS A 111 -1.22 -4.35 5.15
CA LYS A 111 -1.39 -5.64 5.82
C LYS A 111 -0.04 -6.31 6.04
N ALA A 112 0.06 -7.09 7.11
CA ALA A 112 1.18 -7.94 7.42
C ALA A 112 0.86 -9.39 7.04
N ILE A 113 1.69 -9.97 6.17
CA ILE A 113 1.63 -11.38 5.78
C ILE A 113 2.87 -12.09 6.27
N PHE A 114 2.65 -13.18 6.99
CA PHE A 114 3.73 -14.02 7.51
C PHE A 114 3.70 -15.35 6.75
N SER A 115 4.88 -15.89 6.46
CA SER A 115 5.04 -17.20 5.84
C SER A 115 5.58 -18.20 6.86
N SER A 116 5.00 -19.39 6.86
CA SER A 116 5.47 -20.55 7.62
C SER A 116 6.34 -21.45 6.76
N LYS A 117 7.23 -22.20 7.40
CA LYS A 117 7.96 -23.34 6.82
C LYS A 117 7.02 -24.50 6.52
N ASP A 118 5.98 -24.67 7.33
CA ASP A 118 5.02 -25.76 7.26
C ASP A 118 3.61 -25.20 7.10
N SER A 119 2.92 -25.61 6.04
CA SER A 119 1.52 -25.24 5.73
C SER A 119 0.50 -25.87 6.67
N HIS A 120 0.92 -26.77 7.57
CA HIS A 120 0.03 -27.45 8.51
C HIS A 120 0.29 -27.07 9.97
N ASN A 121 1.23 -26.16 10.23
CA ASN A 121 1.55 -25.70 11.57
C ASN A 121 2.13 -24.29 11.54
N PHE A 122 1.27 -23.29 11.68
CA PHE A 122 1.70 -21.92 11.93
C PHE A 122 2.05 -21.74 13.40
N SER A 123 3.33 -21.52 13.69
CA SER A 123 3.82 -21.23 15.04
C SER A 123 5.01 -20.29 14.97
N TYR A 124 5.34 -19.64 16.08
CA TYR A 124 6.52 -18.77 16.21
C TYR A 124 7.79 -19.35 15.56
N ARG A 125 8.08 -20.63 15.84
CA ARG A 125 9.30 -21.32 15.38
C ARG A 125 9.30 -21.63 13.88
N ASN A 126 8.13 -21.62 13.26
CA ASN A 126 7.98 -21.96 11.85
C ASN A 126 7.93 -20.71 10.95
N ILE A 127 7.94 -19.48 11.50
CA ILE A 127 7.90 -18.25 10.70
C ILE A 127 9.24 -18.08 9.96
N ILE A 128 9.20 -18.13 8.63
CA ILE A 128 10.36 -17.96 7.75
C ILE A 128 10.45 -16.58 7.10
N LYS A 129 9.33 -15.85 7.07
CA LYS A 129 9.23 -14.56 6.39
C LYS A 129 8.09 -13.73 6.95
N ALA A 130 8.29 -12.42 6.99
CA ALA A 130 7.23 -11.44 7.20
C ALA A 130 7.36 -10.32 6.17
N GLU A 131 6.25 -9.94 5.57
CA GLU A 131 6.18 -8.87 4.58
C GLU A 131 4.95 -8.00 4.80
N LEU A 132 5.16 -6.69 4.60
CA LEU A 132 4.11 -5.71 4.51
C LEU A 132 3.70 -5.51 3.07
N PHE A 133 2.41 -5.69 2.80
CA PHE A 133 1.79 -5.39 1.53
C PHE A 133 0.80 -4.25 1.71
N GLY A 134 0.79 -3.30 0.79
CA GLY A 134 -0.10 -2.17 0.91
C GLY A 134 0.15 -1.12 -0.15
N HIS A 135 -0.79 -0.19 -0.22
CA HIS A 135 -0.75 0.97 -1.09
C HIS A 135 -1.00 2.25 -0.31
N TRP A 136 -0.47 3.35 -0.84
CA TRP A 136 -0.76 4.71 -0.40
C TRP A 136 -1.45 5.47 -1.54
N ASN A 137 -2.62 5.99 -1.22
CA ASN A 137 -3.47 6.77 -2.11
C ASN A 137 -2.85 8.16 -2.27
N THR A 138 -2.46 8.51 -3.49
CA THR A 138 -1.69 9.75 -3.76
C THR A 138 -2.57 11.00 -3.82
N ARG A 139 -3.88 10.84 -4.02
CA ARG A 139 -4.86 11.86 -4.43
C ARG A 139 -4.41 12.59 -5.69
N ARG A 140 -3.77 11.88 -6.60
CA ARG A 140 -3.46 12.35 -7.94
C ARG A 140 -4.27 11.51 -8.90
N TYR A 141 -5.15 12.17 -9.65
CA TYR A 141 -6.07 11.49 -10.55
C TYR A 141 -5.58 11.64 -11.99
N PHE A 142 -5.71 10.56 -12.77
CA PHE A 142 -5.46 10.56 -14.21
C PHE A 142 -6.70 10.03 -14.94
N LEU A 143 -6.85 10.43 -16.20
CA LEU A 143 -7.89 9.88 -17.06
C LEU A 143 -7.51 8.45 -17.46
N ASP A 144 -8.41 7.52 -17.17
CA ASP A 144 -8.31 6.11 -17.50
C ASP A 144 -9.59 5.67 -18.23
N GLY A 145 -9.59 4.48 -18.83
CA GLY A 145 -10.77 3.97 -19.52
C GLY A 145 -10.48 2.76 -20.39
N ASN A 146 -11.48 1.88 -20.48
CA ASN A 146 -11.47 0.74 -21.41
C ASN A 146 -12.64 0.85 -22.38
N GLU A 147 -12.50 0.24 -23.56
CA GLU A 147 -13.63 0.04 -24.46
C GLU A 147 -14.76 -0.71 -23.74
N GLY A 148 -15.98 -0.18 -23.80
CA GLY A 148 -17.16 -0.72 -23.14
C GLY A 148 -17.53 -0.09 -21.80
N SER A 149 -16.60 0.52 -21.06
CA SER A 149 -16.86 1.18 -19.77
C SER A 149 -16.68 2.71 -19.78
N GLY A 150 -16.07 3.26 -20.83
CA GLY A 150 -15.88 4.71 -21.01
C GLY A 150 -14.70 5.28 -20.22
N PHE A 151 -14.56 6.61 -20.23
CA PHE A 151 -13.49 7.32 -19.50
C PHE A 151 -13.89 7.62 -18.06
N TYR A 152 -12.96 7.44 -17.12
CA TYR A 152 -13.12 7.77 -15.71
C TYR A 152 -11.83 8.31 -15.10
N TRP A 153 -11.95 8.96 -13.94
CA TRP A 153 -10.79 9.43 -13.18
C TRP A 153 -10.32 8.31 -12.25
N SER A 154 -9.09 7.85 -12.46
CA SER A 154 -8.44 6.84 -11.64
C SER A 154 -7.40 7.50 -10.73
N GLU A 155 -7.34 7.09 -9.47
CA GLU A 155 -6.33 7.59 -8.52
C GLU A 155 -5.01 6.82 -8.67
N GLU A 156 -3.88 7.53 -8.75
CA GLU A 156 -2.57 6.90 -8.67
C GLU A 156 -2.35 6.36 -7.24
N GLU A 157 -1.90 5.11 -7.15
CA GLU A 157 -1.53 4.44 -5.92
C GLU A 157 -0.01 4.15 -5.91
N LEU A 158 0.62 4.30 -4.74
CA LEU A 158 2.00 3.86 -4.54
C LEU A 158 2.04 2.58 -3.70
N TRP A 159 2.56 1.49 -4.25
CA TRP A 159 2.66 0.23 -3.54
C TRP A 159 4.00 0.09 -2.81
N CYS A 160 4.06 -0.70 -1.72
CA CYS A 160 5.32 -0.99 -1.03
C CYS A 160 6.39 -1.56 -1.99
N ASN A 161 5.97 -2.35 -2.98
CA ASN A 161 6.87 -2.91 -4.01
C ASN A 161 7.45 -1.84 -4.94
N ASP A 162 6.68 -0.81 -5.27
CA ASP A 162 7.13 0.30 -6.12
C ASP A 162 8.20 1.14 -5.41
N LEU A 163 8.03 1.34 -4.09
CA LEU A 163 9.01 2.06 -3.28
C LEU A 163 10.36 1.34 -3.27
N LYS A 164 10.37 0.01 -3.13
CA LYS A 164 11.60 -0.81 -3.20
C LYS A 164 12.36 -0.59 -4.51
N ILE A 165 11.64 -0.53 -5.64
CA ILE A 165 12.24 -0.27 -6.97
C ILE A 165 12.82 1.15 -7.04
N ARG A 166 12.10 2.16 -6.52
CA ARG A 166 12.56 3.56 -6.51
C ARG A 166 13.83 3.74 -5.65
N TYR A 167 13.92 3.10 -4.48
CA TYR A 167 15.16 3.12 -3.68
C TYR A 167 16.34 2.49 -4.43
N ASN A 168 16.13 1.33 -5.02
CA ASN A 168 17.19 0.63 -5.74
C ASN A 168 17.67 1.41 -6.98
N LYS A 169 16.79 2.16 -7.65
CA LYS A 169 17.19 3.10 -8.73
C LYS A 169 17.95 4.31 -8.18
N GLY A 170 17.51 4.90 -7.07
CA GLY A 170 18.20 6.02 -6.43
C GLY A 170 19.61 5.69 -5.95
N ILE A 171 19.82 4.49 -5.41
CA ILE A 171 21.15 3.99 -4.97
C ILE A 171 22.07 3.73 -6.18
N LYS A 172 21.54 3.18 -7.28
CA LYS A 172 22.31 2.92 -8.50
C LYS A 172 22.79 4.20 -9.19
N ASN A 173 22.05 5.30 -9.04
CA ASN A 173 22.39 6.59 -9.63
C ASN A 173 23.27 7.48 -8.72
N ALA A 174 23.66 6.99 -7.54
CA ALA A 174 24.46 7.71 -6.54
C ALA A 174 25.89 7.13 -6.39
N LYS A 175 26.39 6.43 -7.41
CA LYS A 175 27.77 5.93 -7.50
C LYS A 175 28.50 6.58 -8.66
#